data_AF-A0A8S2WEQ2-F1
#
_entry.id   AF-A0A8S2WEQ2-F1
#
_cell.length_a   1.000
_cell.length_b   1.000
_cell.length_c   1.000
_cell.angle_alpha   90.00
_cell.angle_beta   90.00
_cell.angle_gamma   90.00
#
_symmetry.space_group_name_H-M   'P 1'
#
loop_
_entity.id
_entity.type
_entity.pdbx_description
1 polymer ?
#
loop_
_entity_poly.entity_id
_entity_poly.type
_entity_poly.pdbx_seq_one_letter_code
_entity_poly.pdbx_strand_id
1 'polypeptide(L)'
;RFRQQQQQNQRFQPMQKAFSGTQKKSKTMKNLEMDQMRQLRKWQKQYGNRADPRQHQQAKQREPSVRVRENWQVIEEISFNSLSKLSLPSVGEPEEINVCGSLEYYDKTYDRISTKSEKKLVMVNRLFHKITTTKDPVIRQICKTRGNIFATDAIISTLMCCTRSVYPWDIVVDV
;
A
#
# COMPACT_ATOMS: atom_id res chain seq x y z
N ARG A 1 23.73 -54.70 31.28
CA ARG A 1 24.07 -55.59 30.13
C ARG A 1 24.90 -54.75 29.15
N PHE A 2 26.13 -55.21 28.83
CA PHE A 2 27.12 -54.66 27.87
C PHE A 2 27.56 -53.20 28.11
N ARG A 3 28.60 -52.84 28.88
CA ARG A 3 30.03 -53.25 28.91
C ARG A 3 30.72 -53.24 27.55
N GLN A 4 31.77 -52.40 27.50
CA GLN A 4 33.04 -52.62 26.78
C GLN A 4 33.00 -52.49 25.26
N GLN A 5 33.98 -51.91 24.60
CA GLN A 5 35.17 -51.14 24.97
C GLN A 5 35.60 -50.59 23.59
N GLN A 6 35.77 -49.29 23.43
CA GLN A 6 37.11 -48.72 23.56
C GLN A 6 38.11 -49.43 22.64
N GLN A 7 38.46 -48.78 21.55
CA GLN A 7 39.83 -48.37 21.19
C GLN A 7 39.85 -48.09 19.68
N GLN A 8 40.09 -46.86 19.24
CA GLN A 8 41.39 -46.21 19.32
C GLN A 8 42.43 -47.02 18.53
N ASN A 9 42.53 -46.69 17.25
CA ASN A 9 43.79 -46.59 16.53
C ASN A 9 43.49 -45.86 15.21
N GLN A 10 43.52 -44.53 15.20
CA GLN A 10 44.75 -43.77 14.99
C GLN A 10 45.72 -44.43 13.99
N ARG A 11 45.92 -43.69 12.90
CA ARG A 11 47.22 -43.46 12.27
C ARG A 11 47.92 -44.68 11.68
N PHE A 12 47.68 -44.86 10.39
CA PHE A 12 48.78 -45.05 9.44
C PHE A 12 48.55 -44.12 8.23
N GLN A 13 49.02 -42.87 8.36
CA GLN A 13 49.75 -42.23 7.25
C GLN A 13 51.12 -42.95 7.19
N PRO A 14 51.86 -43.01 6.05
CA PRO A 14 52.06 -41.88 5.14
C PRO A 14 52.26 -42.36 3.66
N MET A 15 52.75 -41.66 2.63
CA MET A 15 53.67 -40.53 2.47
C MET A 15 53.74 -40.20 0.96
N GLN A 16 54.12 -38.96 0.62
CA GLN A 16 54.92 -38.56 -0.57
C GLN A 16 54.25 -38.67 -1.96
N LYS A 17 54.47 -37.78 -2.93
CA LYS A 17 55.30 -36.56 -3.05
C LYS A 17 54.86 -35.84 -4.34
N ALA A 18 55.04 -34.52 -4.34
CA ALA A 18 55.46 -33.66 -5.44
C ALA A 18 55.21 -34.11 -6.90
N PHE A 19 54.60 -33.25 -7.71
CA PHE A 19 55.34 -32.43 -8.68
C PHE A 19 54.40 -31.50 -9.45
N SER A 20 54.83 -30.26 -9.63
CA SER A 20 54.30 -29.30 -10.60
C SER A 20 54.49 -29.85 -12.01
N GLY A 21 53.39 -30.18 -12.67
CA GLY A 21 53.35 -30.45 -14.09
C GLY A 21 51.98 -30.01 -14.59
N THR A 22 51.96 -29.19 -15.64
CA THR A 22 50.75 -28.66 -16.28
C THR A 22 49.92 -29.82 -16.85
N GLN A 23 49.17 -30.52 -16.00
CA GLN A 23 48.33 -31.64 -16.44
C GLN A 23 47.15 -31.08 -17.20
N LYS A 24 47.10 -31.37 -18.50
CA LYS A 24 45.87 -31.27 -19.29
C LYS A 24 44.83 -32.14 -18.57
N LYS A 25 43.94 -31.50 -17.79
CA LYS A 25 42.83 -32.17 -17.12
C LYS A 25 42.13 -33.08 -18.13
N SER A 26 41.95 -34.35 -17.76
CA SER A 26 41.20 -35.33 -18.55
C SER A 26 39.89 -34.70 -19.01
N LYS A 27 39.44 -35.02 -20.24
CA LYS A 27 38.21 -34.47 -20.84
C LYS A 27 37.03 -34.57 -19.86
N THR A 28 36.97 -35.65 -19.08
CA THR A 28 35.96 -35.89 -18.05
C THR A 28 36.02 -34.89 -16.90
N MET A 29 37.22 -34.53 -16.41
CA MET A 29 37.41 -33.55 -15.32
C MET A 29 37.09 -32.12 -15.78
N LYS A 30 37.42 -31.77 -17.03
CA LYS A 30 37.05 -30.46 -17.61
C LYS A 30 35.54 -30.32 -17.81
N ASN A 31 34.88 -31.40 -18.22
CA ASN A 31 33.42 -31.42 -18.35
C ASN A 31 32.74 -31.25 -16.99
N LEU A 32 33.26 -31.87 -15.93
CA LEU A 32 32.74 -31.71 -14.56
C LEU A 32 32.88 -30.28 -14.04
N GLU A 33 34.03 -29.62 -14.27
CA GLU A 33 34.22 -28.22 -13.89
C GLU A 33 33.32 -27.26 -14.69
N MET A 34 33.15 -27.53 -15.98
CA MET A 34 32.21 -26.76 -16.81
C MET A 34 30.76 -26.95 -16.37
N ASP A 35 30.37 -28.14 -15.92
CA ASP A 35 29.05 -28.40 -15.37
C ASP A 35 28.85 -27.75 -14.00
N GLN A 36 29.85 -27.77 -13.11
CA GLN A 36 29.82 -26.99 -11.86
C GLN A 36 29.70 -25.50 -12.14
N MET A 37 30.44 -24.97 -13.12
CA MET A 37 30.38 -23.55 -13.47
C MET A 37 29.05 -23.17 -14.15
N ARG A 38 28.44 -24.08 -14.92
CA ARG A 38 27.07 -23.92 -15.44
C ARG A 38 26.04 -23.95 -14.32
N GLN A 39 26.20 -24.84 -13.35
CA GLN A 39 25.32 -24.91 -12.18
C GLN A 39 25.44 -23.64 -11.33
N LEU A 40 26.66 -23.13 -11.10
CA LEU A 40 26.88 -21.86 -10.42
C LEU A 40 26.24 -20.68 -11.18
N ARG A 41 26.42 -20.60 -12.51
CA ARG A 41 25.78 -19.54 -13.33
C ARG A 41 24.26 -19.65 -13.34
N LYS A 42 23.71 -20.87 -13.34
CA LYS A 42 22.26 -21.10 -13.19
C LYS A 42 21.77 -20.65 -11.82
N TRP A 43 22.51 -20.97 -10.75
CA TRP A 43 22.21 -20.54 -9.40
C TRP A 43 22.31 -19.01 -9.26
N GLN A 44 23.35 -18.37 -9.82
CA GLN A 44 23.50 -16.92 -9.86
C GLN A 44 22.38 -16.23 -10.66
N LYS A 45 21.91 -16.82 -11.78
CA LYS A 45 20.74 -16.31 -12.52
C LYS A 45 19.42 -16.51 -11.77
N GLN A 46 19.30 -17.59 -10.99
CA GLN A 46 18.08 -17.93 -10.26
C GLN A 46 17.94 -17.15 -8.94
N TYR A 47 19.05 -16.77 -8.31
CA TYR A 47 19.09 -16.05 -7.03
C TYR A 47 19.56 -14.58 -7.14
N GLY A 48 20.36 -14.22 -8.16
CA GLY A 48 20.92 -12.87 -8.32
C GLY A 48 20.06 -11.89 -9.12
N ASN A 49 18.95 -12.34 -9.72
CA ASN A 49 18.05 -11.51 -10.52
C ASN A 49 16.63 -11.40 -9.93
N ARG A 50 16.44 -11.79 -8.67
CA ARG A 50 15.25 -11.42 -7.90
C ARG A 50 15.43 -10.03 -7.31
N ALA A 51 15.70 -9.03 -8.16
CA ALA A 51 15.28 -7.68 -7.84
C ALA A 51 13.75 -7.77 -7.73
N ASP A 52 13.24 -7.70 -6.51
CA ASP A 52 11.81 -7.76 -6.26
C ASP A 52 11.13 -6.71 -7.15
N PRO A 53 10.22 -7.08 -8.06
CA PRO A 53 9.49 -6.11 -8.87
C PRO A 53 8.73 -5.09 -8.01
N ARG A 54 8.52 -5.40 -6.71
CA ARG A 54 7.93 -4.51 -5.72
C ARG A 54 8.87 -3.43 -5.21
N GLN A 55 10.20 -3.59 -5.29
CA GLN A 55 11.15 -2.54 -4.92
C GLN A 55 11.35 -1.50 -6.03
N HIS A 56 11.10 -1.85 -7.29
CA HIS A 56 11.19 -0.94 -8.44
C HIS A 56 9.87 -0.29 -8.83
N GLN A 57 8.81 -0.44 -8.04
CA GLN A 57 7.79 0.61 -8.00
C GLN A 57 8.43 1.81 -7.32
N GLN A 58 9.28 2.53 -8.06
CA GLN A 58 9.62 3.91 -7.78
C GLN A 58 8.33 4.56 -7.30
N ALA A 59 8.32 5.05 -6.07
CA ALA A 59 7.20 5.78 -5.53
C ALA A 59 6.84 6.82 -6.59
N LYS A 60 5.75 6.59 -7.35
CA LYS A 60 5.34 7.46 -8.44
C LYS A 60 5.41 8.86 -7.87
N GLN A 61 6.21 9.73 -8.49
CA GLN A 61 6.39 11.10 -8.04
C GLN A 61 4.98 11.68 -7.91
N ARG A 62 4.57 11.96 -6.68
CA ARG A 62 3.18 12.34 -6.40
C ARG A 62 3.09 13.84 -6.62
N GLU A 63 2.60 14.22 -7.78
CA GLU A 63 2.40 15.63 -8.09
C GLU A 63 1.31 16.21 -7.19
N PRO A 64 1.48 17.44 -6.66
CA PRO A 64 0.46 18.14 -5.91
C PRO A 64 -0.88 18.20 -6.66
N SER A 65 -2.00 18.14 -5.94
CA SER A 65 -3.33 18.25 -6.55
C SER A 65 -3.61 19.65 -7.11
N VAL A 66 -2.90 20.67 -6.60
CA VAL A 66 -2.97 22.06 -7.05
C VAL A 66 -1.59 22.61 -7.39
N ARG A 67 -1.56 23.56 -8.34
CA ARG A 67 -0.35 24.32 -8.64
C ARG A 67 -0.13 25.37 -7.56
N VAL A 68 0.91 25.19 -6.76
CA VAL A 68 1.35 26.16 -5.75
C VAL A 68 1.82 27.44 -6.46
N ARG A 69 1.31 28.58 -6.03
CA ARG A 69 1.67 29.91 -6.57
C ARG A 69 2.65 30.61 -5.65
N GLU A 70 3.49 31.48 -6.21
CA GLU A 70 4.51 32.23 -5.46
C GLU A 70 3.92 33.20 -4.42
N ASN A 71 2.69 33.67 -4.65
CA ASN A 71 2.02 34.60 -3.74
C ASN A 71 1.30 33.91 -2.55
N TRP A 72 1.38 32.58 -2.45
CA TRP A 72 0.78 31.84 -1.35
C TRP A 72 1.67 31.91 -0.12
N GLN A 73 1.10 32.33 1.00
CA GLN A 73 1.79 32.36 2.28
C GLN A 73 1.47 31.09 3.06
N VAL A 74 2.52 30.43 3.55
CA VAL A 74 2.37 29.29 4.45
C VAL A 74 1.99 29.83 5.82
N ILE A 75 0.80 29.47 6.29
CA ILE A 75 0.31 29.86 7.62
C ILE A 75 0.75 28.84 8.67
N GLU A 76 0.54 27.56 8.39
CA GLU A 76 0.85 26.46 9.30
C GLU A 76 1.20 25.18 8.53
N GLU A 77 2.12 24.39 9.09
CA GLU A 77 2.44 23.05 8.61
C GLU A 77 2.18 22.03 9.72
N ILE A 78 1.32 21.05 9.45
CA ILE A 78 0.91 20.06 10.45
C ILE A 78 1.33 18.67 9.98
N SER A 79 2.15 17.99 10.79
CA SER A 79 2.57 16.62 10.52
C SER A 79 1.50 15.59 10.92
N PHE A 80 1.47 14.43 10.25
CA PHE A 80 0.57 13.33 10.63
C PHE A 80 0.81 12.80 12.05
N ASN A 81 2.04 12.87 12.55
CA ASN A 81 2.37 12.49 13.93
C ASN A 81 1.70 13.42 14.96
N SER A 82 1.54 14.70 14.62
CA SER A 82 0.83 15.67 15.46
C SER A 82 -0.66 15.39 15.47
N LEU A 83 -1.26 15.22 14.27
CA LEU A 83 -2.70 14.94 14.11
C LEU A 83 -3.14 13.65 14.79
N SER A 84 -2.31 12.60 14.74
CA SER A 84 -2.65 11.29 15.31
C SER A 84 -2.77 11.29 16.85
N LYS A 85 -2.27 12.33 17.52
CA LYS A 85 -2.34 12.48 18.98
C LYS A 85 -3.53 13.31 19.44
N LEU A 86 -4.23 13.97 18.52
CA LEU A 86 -5.37 14.82 18.85
C LEU A 86 -6.56 13.94 19.26
N SER A 87 -7.31 14.40 20.24
CA SER A 87 -8.53 13.76 20.71
C SER A 87 -9.54 14.81 21.16
N LEU A 88 -10.78 14.65 20.70
CA LEU A 88 -11.91 15.46 21.13
C LEU A 88 -12.98 14.50 21.70
N PRO A 89 -12.97 14.24 23.01
CA PRO A 89 -13.78 13.16 23.60
C PRO A 89 -15.27 13.51 23.76
N SER A 90 -15.62 14.79 23.80
CA SER A 90 -17.01 15.23 23.97
C SER A 90 -17.49 15.92 22.70
N VAL A 91 -18.28 15.18 21.92
CA VAL A 91 -19.06 15.70 20.79
C VAL A 91 -20.52 15.40 21.13
N GLY A 92 -21.38 16.41 21.04
CA GLY A 92 -22.81 16.27 21.32
C GLY A 92 -23.55 15.51 20.22
N GLU A 93 -24.76 15.05 20.54
CA GLU A 93 -25.65 14.45 19.54
C GLU A 93 -26.05 15.49 18.48
N PRO A 94 -26.12 15.10 17.19
CA PRO A 94 -26.50 16.01 16.13
C PRO A 94 -27.98 16.38 16.22
N GLU A 95 -28.31 17.62 15.84
CA GLU A 95 -29.69 18.06 15.64
C GLU A 95 -30.05 17.95 14.15
N GLU A 96 -31.14 17.26 13.83
CA GLU A 96 -31.65 17.20 12.45
C GLU A 96 -32.35 18.52 12.08
N ILE A 97 -31.79 19.21 11.09
CA ILE A 97 -32.28 20.52 10.65
C ILE A 97 -33.28 20.39 9.51
N ASN A 98 -32.98 19.53 8.55
CA ASN A 98 -33.75 19.37 7.33
C ASN A 98 -33.46 18.00 6.70
N VAL A 99 -34.48 17.38 6.13
CA VAL A 99 -34.39 16.12 5.38
C VAL A 99 -34.88 16.38 3.96
N CYS A 100 -34.06 16.04 2.97
CA CYS A 100 -34.32 16.33 1.56
C CYS A 100 -34.10 15.08 0.71
N GLY A 101 -34.87 14.98 -0.38
CA GLY A 101 -34.74 13.89 -1.37
C GLY A 101 -35.65 12.70 -1.12
N SER A 102 -35.41 11.62 -1.85
CA SER A 102 -36.17 10.37 -1.79
C SER A 102 -35.24 9.18 -2.00
N LEU A 103 -35.52 8.06 -1.33
CA LEU A 103 -34.72 6.84 -1.41
C LEU A 103 -35.55 5.70 -2.01
N GLU A 104 -34.96 4.95 -2.94
CA GLU A 104 -35.54 3.71 -3.45
C GLU A 104 -35.34 2.55 -2.46
N TYR A 105 -36.26 1.59 -2.45
CA TYR A 105 -36.11 0.39 -1.62
C TYR A 105 -34.93 -0.48 -2.09
N TYR A 106 -34.17 -1.00 -1.13
CA TYR A 106 -33.12 -1.97 -1.40
C TYR A 106 -33.71 -3.34 -1.78
N ASP A 107 -33.22 -3.92 -2.87
CA ASP A 107 -33.57 -5.27 -3.30
C ASP A 107 -32.76 -6.32 -2.52
N LYS A 108 -33.40 -6.97 -1.54
CA LYS A 108 -32.78 -7.99 -0.68
C LYS A 108 -32.33 -9.25 -1.43
N THR A 109 -32.72 -9.44 -2.70
CA THR A 109 -32.21 -10.57 -3.48
C THR A 109 -30.70 -10.49 -3.69
N TYR A 110 -30.11 -9.28 -3.62
CA TYR A 110 -28.68 -9.05 -3.73
C TYR A 110 -27.87 -9.64 -2.56
N ASP A 111 -28.48 -9.85 -1.38
CA ASP A 111 -27.80 -10.44 -0.22
C ASP A 111 -27.40 -11.90 -0.45
N ARG A 112 -28.01 -12.57 -1.44
CA ARG A 112 -27.77 -13.98 -1.77
C ARG A 112 -26.80 -14.19 -2.94
N ILE A 113 -26.25 -13.12 -3.50
CA ILE A 113 -25.27 -13.22 -4.58
C ILE A 113 -23.99 -13.84 -4.01
N SER A 114 -23.48 -14.85 -4.71
CA SER A 114 -22.25 -15.54 -4.35
C SER A 114 -21.36 -15.69 -5.58
N THR A 115 -20.12 -16.13 -5.38
CA THR A 115 -19.20 -16.42 -6.51
C THR A 115 -19.68 -17.56 -7.41
N LYS A 116 -20.63 -18.40 -6.94
CA LYS A 116 -21.26 -19.46 -7.74
C LYS A 116 -22.55 -18.99 -8.44
N SER A 117 -23.20 -17.97 -7.88
CA SER A 117 -24.44 -17.37 -8.35
C SER A 117 -24.22 -15.88 -8.64
N GLU A 118 -23.31 -15.62 -9.57
CA GLU A 118 -22.92 -14.26 -9.92
C GLU A 118 -24.02 -13.52 -10.68
N LYS A 119 -24.06 -12.19 -10.53
CA LYS A 119 -24.93 -11.30 -11.30
C LYS A 119 -24.05 -10.26 -12.00
N LYS A 120 -24.17 -10.17 -13.32
CA LYS A 120 -23.38 -9.21 -14.11
C LYS A 120 -23.79 -7.77 -13.75
N LEU A 121 -22.79 -6.90 -13.58
CA LEU A 121 -23.01 -5.48 -13.36
C LEU A 121 -23.58 -4.84 -14.62
N VAL A 122 -24.71 -4.16 -14.49
CA VAL A 122 -25.38 -3.46 -15.58
C VAL A 122 -25.02 -1.98 -15.50
N MET A 123 -24.81 -1.34 -16.65
CA MET A 123 -24.65 0.10 -16.73
C MET A 123 -25.99 0.77 -16.41
N VAL A 124 -26.00 1.62 -15.39
CA VAL A 124 -27.20 2.38 -15.01
C VAL A 124 -26.95 3.85 -15.30
N ASN A 125 -27.79 4.45 -16.12
CA ASN A 125 -27.72 5.88 -16.42
C ASN A 125 -28.52 6.65 -15.35
N ARG A 126 -27.84 7.13 -14.30
CA ARG A 126 -28.43 7.99 -13.26
C ARG A 126 -27.65 9.30 -13.16
N LEU A 127 -28.37 10.36 -12.80
CA LEU A 127 -27.77 11.65 -12.52
C LEU A 127 -27.24 11.68 -11.08
N PHE A 128 -25.93 11.87 -10.92
CA PHE A 128 -25.28 12.03 -9.62
C PHE A 128 -24.86 13.48 -9.41
N HIS A 129 -25.43 14.13 -8.39
CA HIS A 129 -25.13 15.52 -8.05
C HIS A 129 -23.87 15.57 -7.18
N LYS A 130 -22.82 16.23 -7.69
CA LYS A 130 -21.57 16.50 -6.94
C LYS A 130 -21.51 17.99 -6.58
N ILE A 131 -22.42 18.40 -5.70
CA ILE A 131 -22.58 19.81 -5.31
C ILE A 131 -21.63 20.12 -4.15
N THR A 132 -20.92 21.24 -4.24
CA THR A 132 -20.05 21.74 -3.15
C THR A 132 -20.86 22.58 -2.16
N THR A 133 -20.34 22.76 -0.95
CA THR A 133 -20.97 23.54 0.13
C THR A 133 -21.53 24.90 -0.35
N THR A 134 -20.74 25.65 -1.12
CA THR A 134 -21.10 26.99 -1.63
C THR A 134 -22.18 26.97 -2.72
N LYS A 135 -22.33 25.85 -3.44
CA LYS A 135 -23.32 25.70 -4.52
C LYS A 135 -24.62 25.05 -4.03
N ASP A 136 -24.68 24.63 -2.78
CA ASP A 136 -25.88 24.03 -2.19
C ASP A 136 -26.86 25.14 -1.74
N PRO A 137 -28.08 25.20 -2.30
CA PRO A 137 -29.06 26.22 -1.95
C PRO A 137 -29.60 26.08 -0.52
N VAL A 138 -29.66 24.87 0.03
CA VAL A 138 -30.14 24.61 1.38
C VAL A 138 -29.11 25.11 2.38
N ILE A 139 -27.83 24.77 2.18
CA ILE A 139 -26.73 25.27 3.03
C ILE A 139 -26.66 26.80 2.97
N ARG A 140 -26.79 27.40 1.78
CA ARG A 140 -26.83 28.87 1.62
C ARG A 140 -27.97 29.52 2.38
N GLN A 141 -29.11 28.86 2.51
CA GLN A 141 -30.24 29.41 3.26
C GLN A 141 -30.02 29.27 4.78
N ILE A 142 -29.46 28.15 5.24
CA ILE A 142 -29.13 27.91 6.65
C ILE A 142 -28.04 28.88 7.13
N CYS A 143 -27.05 29.17 6.28
CA CYS A 143 -25.94 30.08 6.57
C CYS A 143 -26.41 31.50 6.96
N LYS A 144 -27.57 31.94 6.50
CA LYS A 144 -28.13 33.25 6.87
C LYS A 144 -28.72 33.31 8.29
N THR A 145 -29.02 32.16 8.90
CA THR A 145 -29.76 32.10 10.15
C THR A 145 -28.98 31.44 11.29
N ARG A 146 -28.22 30.37 11.02
CA ARG A 146 -27.48 29.64 12.06
C ARG A 146 -26.24 28.92 11.52
N GLY A 147 -25.27 28.71 12.41
CA GLY A 147 -24.03 27.99 12.13
C GLY A 147 -22.87 28.92 11.73
N ASN A 148 -21.65 28.48 12.02
CA ASN A 148 -20.41 29.18 11.68
C ASN A 148 -19.50 28.36 10.74
N ILE A 149 -19.65 27.03 10.73
CA ILE A 149 -18.89 26.12 9.89
C ILE A 149 -19.87 25.30 9.07
N PHE A 150 -19.67 25.27 7.76
CA PHE A 150 -20.49 24.50 6.82
C PHE A 150 -19.59 23.61 5.97
N ALA A 151 -19.96 22.34 5.83
CA ALA A 151 -19.23 21.38 5.03
C ALA A 151 -20.15 20.24 4.59
N THR A 152 -19.70 19.46 3.61
CA THR A 152 -20.34 18.19 3.22
C THR A 152 -19.65 17.01 3.89
N ASP A 153 -20.34 15.87 3.91
CA ASP A 153 -19.83 14.58 4.41
C ASP A 153 -18.50 14.19 3.77
N ALA A 154 -18.34 14.41 2.47
CA ALA A 154 -17.11 14.12 1.74
C ALA A 154 -15.93 14.93 2.28
N ILE A 155 -16.12 16.24 2.48
CA ILE A 155 -15.08 17.15 2.99
C ILE A 155 -14.68 16.76 4.43
N ILE A 156 -15.67 16.57 5.30
CA ILE A 156 -15.43 16.20 6.70
C ILE A 156 -14.76 14.83 6.82
N SER A 157 -15.21 13.85 6.04
CA SER A 157 -14.59 12.52 6.02
C SER A 157 -13.13 12.57 5.60
N THR A 158 -12.79 13.37 4.58
CA THR A 158 -11.40 13.59 4.17
C THR A 158 -10.55 14.21 5.28
N LEU A 159 -11.08 15.19 6.02
CA LEU A 159 -10.40 15.81 7.15
C LEU A 159 -10.21 14.83 8.32
N MET A 160 -11.27 14.10 8.72
CA MET A 160 -11.21 13.13 9.81
C MET A 160 -10.25 11.96 9.52
N CYS A 161 -10.14 11.55 8.26
CA CYS A 161 -9.29 10.44 7.83
C CYS A 161 -7.97 10.87 7.18
N CYS A 162 -7.58 12.15 7.31
CA CYS A 162 -6.42 12.72 6.60
C CYS A 162 -5.10 11.99 6.86
N THR A 163 -4.90 11.43 8.06
CA THR A 163 -3.68 10.70 8.46
C THR A 163 -3.45 9.40 7.69
N ARG A 164 -4.46 8.90 6.98
CA ARG A 164 -4.37 7.73 6.10
C ARG A 164 -4.09 8.10 4.65
N SER A 165 -4.04 9.40 4.34
CA SER A 165 -3.88 9.86 2.97
C SER A 165 -2.48 9.60 2.46
N VAL A 166 -2.43 9.16 1.21
CA VAL A 166 -1.21 8.81 0.48
C VAL A 166 -1.09 9.69 -0.77
N TYR A 167 -2.21 9.87 -1.47
CA TYR A 167 -2.29 10.78 -2.61
C TYR A 167 -2.64 12.20 -2.15
N PRO A 168 -2.09 13.23 -2.82
CA PRO A 168 -2.39 14.61 -2.49
C PRO A 168 -3.84 14.95 -2.82
N TRP A 169 -4.43 15.80 -1.99
CA TRP A 169 -5.75 16.39 -2.14
C TRP A 169 -5.72 17.79 -1.53
N ASP A 170 -6.68 18.61 -1.91
CA ASP A 170 -6.84 19.97 -1.45
C ASP A 170 -8.31 20.26 -1.13
N ILE A 171 -8.51 21.18 -0.18
CA ILE A 171 -9.81 21.71 0.21
C ILE A 171 -9.68 23.22 0.21
N VAL A 172 -10.60 23.91 -0.46
CA VAL A 172 -10.71 25.36 -0.40
C VAL A 172 -11.56 25.72 0.81
N VAL A 173 -11.02 26.59 1.67
CA VAL A 173 -11.73 27.19 2.80
C VAL A 173 -12.05 28.64 2.43
N ASP A 174 -13.33 29.00 2.54
CA ASP A 174 -13.82 30.37 2.36
C ASP A 174 -14.15 30.93 3.75
N VAL A 175 -13.58 32.10 4.09
CA VAL A 175 -13.59 32.69 5.44
C VAL A 175 -14.37 33.99 5.42
#